data_AF-A0A5C1AK94-F1
#
_entry.id   AF-A0A5C1AK94-F1
#
_cell.length_a   1.000
_cell.length_b   1.000
_cell.length_c   1.000
_cell.angle_alpha   90.00
_cell.angle_beta   90.00
_cell.angle_gamma   90.00
#
_symmetry.space_group_name_H-M   'P 1'
#
loop_
_entity.id
_entity.type
_entity.pdbx_description
1 polymer ?
#
loop_
_entity_poly.entity_id
_entity_poly.type
_entity_poly.pdbx_seq_one_letter_code
_entity_poly.pdbx_strand_id
1 'polypeptide(L)'
;MPSKVRQPSAPLSVETWVVYIVRCADGSLYTGITKDVARRCRQHNAGTASRYTRSRGPVTLVYQEQQPDQSSALKREVAIKALTRRDKMAMIQRRKRPAKGVRVAARLEDIPNVGPAIATDLRQLGIATPAELPGRDPYVMYDDLCRITGCRHDPCVLDTFLAAVRYMEGAPKKPWWAYTAERKRVLAARNSTK
;
A
#
# COMPACT_ATOMS: atom_id res chain seq x y z
N MET A 1 -44.90 35.02 -5.70
CA MET A 1 -44.63 34.36 -4.41
C MET A 1 -43.75 33.15 -4.68
N PRO A 2 -42.45 33.18 -4.30
CA PRO A 2 -41.52 32.13 -4.71
C PRO A 2 -41.66 30.88 -3.84
N SER A 3 -41.81 29.77 -4.56
CA SER A 3 -41.82 28.38 -4.12
C SER A 3 -40.68 28.04 -3.16
N LYS A 4 -41.00 27.48 -1.99
CA LYS A 4 -40.00 26.87 -1.10
C LYS A 4 -39.52 25.57 -1.73
N VAL A 5 -38.34 25.62 -2.31
CA VAL A 5 -37.57 24.50 -2.87
C VAL A 5 -37.36 23.44 -1.79
N ARG A 6 -37.76 22.19 -2.08
CA ARG A 6 -37.51 21.00 -1.27
C ARG A 6 -36.03 20.65 -1.41
N GLN A 7 -35.25 20.84 -0.35
CA GLN A 7 -33.85 20.41 -0.32
C GLN A 7 -33.76 18.87 -0.35
N PRO A 8 -32.78 18.28 -1.05
CA PRO A 8 -32.55 16.84 -1.03
C PRO A 8 -32.00 16.40 0.33
N SER A 9 -32.57 15.34 0.89
CA SER A 9 -32.14 14.67 2.12
C SER A 9 -30.69 14.18 2.00
N ALA A 10 -29.86 14.53 2.99
CA ALA A 10 -28.50 14.03 3.15
C ALA A 10 -28.45 12.48 3.09
N PRO A 11 -27.38 11.88 2.54
CA PRO A 11 -27.29 10.43 2.41
C PRO A 11 -27.29 9.76 3.79
N LEU A 12 -28.04 8.65 3.90
CA LEU A 12 -28.09 7.78 5.08
C LEU A 12 -26.66 7.43 5.51
N SER A 13 -26.22 8.01 6.63
CA SER A 13 -24.95 7.68 7.24
C SER A 13 -24.96 6.21 7.65
N VAL A 14 -24.21 5.38 6.96
CA VAL A 14 -23.92 4.01 7.41
C VAL A 14 -23.19 4.10 8.74
N GLU A 15 -23.93 3.90 9.85
CA GLU A 15 -23.38 3.98 11.20
C GLU A 15 -22.37 2.85 11.41
N THR A 16 -21.10 3.15 11.12
CA THR A 16 -20.01 2.18 11.19
C THR A 16 -19.56 2.03 12.64
N TRP A 17 -19.40 0.78 13.09
CA TRP A 17 -18.88 0.49 14.42
C TRP A 17 -17.38 0.29 14.37
N VAL A 18 -16.65 0.77 15.38
CA VAL A 18 -15.21 0.63 15.45
C VAL A 18 -14.81 -0.19 16.66
N VAL A 19 -14.12 -1.28 16.41
CA VAL A 19 -13.47 -2.10 17.44
C VAL A 19 -12.08 -1.53 17.68
N TYR A 20 -11.76 -1.18 18.91
CA TYR A 20 -10.48 -0.57 19.26
C TYR A 20 -9.79 -1.32 20.40
N ILE A 21 -8.46 -1.24 20.40
CA ILE A 21 -7.61 -1.73 21.48
C ILE A 21 -6.76 -0.57 21.97
N VAL A 22 -6.81 -0.31 23.27
CA VAL A 22 -5.91 0.63 23.94
C VAL A 22 -4.96 -0.12 24.86
N ARG A 23 -3.72 0.37 24.94
CA ARG A 23 -2.72 -0.08 25.89
C ARG A 23 -2.67 0.91 27.05
N CYS A 24 -2.89 0.42 28.26
CA CYS A 24 -2.73 1.17 29.50
C CYS A 24 -1.25 1.32 29.86
N ALA A 25 -0.93 2.23 30.78
CA ALA A 25 0.44 2.50 31.21
C ALA A 25 1.15 1.28 31.82
N ASP A 26 0.39 0.39 32.46
CA ASP A 26 0.83 -0.88 33.04
C ASP A 26 1.13 -1.98 31.99
N GLY A 27 0.93 -1.69 30.69
CA GLY A 27 1.10 -2.67 29.63
C GLY A 27 -0.06 -3.67 29.49
N SER A 28 -1.17 -3.45 30.21
CA SER A 28 -2.44 -4.14 29.98
C SER A 28 -3.11 -3.65 28.71
N LEU A 29 -3.89 -4.53 28.07
CA LEU A 29 -4.65 -4.22 26.87
C LEU A 29 -6.14 -4.21 27.20
N TYR A 30 -6.82 -3.11 26.88
CA TYR A 30 -8.27 -3.01 26.94
C TYR A 30 -8.84 -3.00 25.52
N THR A 31 -9.83 -3.85 25.29
CA THR A 31 -10.53 -4.03 24.02
C THR A 31 -11.97 -3.59 24.19
N GLY A 32 -12.48 -2.76 23.29
CA GLY A 32 -13.89 -2.37 23.29
C GLY A 32 -14.37 -1.96 21.91
N ILE A 33 -15.67 -1.69 21.81
CA ILE A 33 -16.31 -1.19 20.59
C ILE A 33 -16.91 0.19 20.83
N THR A 34 -16.91 1.03 19.81
CA THR A 34 -17.52 2.36 19.88
C THR A 34 -17.83 2.87 18.47
N LYS A 35 -18.77 3.81 18.37
CA LYS A 35 -19.00 4.56 17.13
C LYS A 35 -18.03 5.76 16.98
N ASP A 36 -17.38 6.19 18.07
CA ASP A 36 -16.46 7.33 18.09
C ASP A 36 -15.25 7.06 18.99
N VAL A 37 -14.16 6.58 18.36
CA VAL A 37 -12.90 6.24 19.06
C VAL A 37 -12.22 7.48 19.61
N ALA A 38 -12.27 8.62 18.91
CA ALA A 38 -11.60 9.84 19.32
C ALA A 38 -12.23 10.41 20.60
N ARG A 39 -13.57 10.45 20.67
CA ARG A 39 -14.30 10.83 21.89
C ARG A 39 -14.04 9.85 23.02
N ARG A 40 -14.02 8.54 22.74
CA ARG A 40 -13.79 7.50 23.74
C ARG A 40 -12.38 7.57 24.33
N CYS A 41 -11.34 7.76 23.52
CA CYS A 41 -9.96 7.94 23.97
C CYS A 41 -9.81 9.18 24.87
N ARG A 42 -10.46 10.30 24.52
CA ARG A 42 -10.51 11.49 25.38
C ARG A 42 -11.16 11.20 26.73
N GLN A 43 -12.27 10.46 26.76
CA GLN A 43 -12.93 10.04 28.00
C GLN A 43 -12.05 9.11 28.86
N HIS A 44 -11.29 8.21 28.24
CA HIS A 44 -10.34 7.35 28.96
C HIS A 44 -9.20 8.16 29.60
N ASN A 45 -8.64 9.13 28.88
CA ASN A 45 -7.58 10.00 29.41
C ASN A 45 -8.11 11.02 30.44
N ALA A 46 -9.37 11.44 30.34
CA ALA A 46 -10.04 12.28 31.31
C ALA A 46 -10.57 11.50 32.54
N GLY A 47 -10.36 10.18 32.62
CA GLY A 47 -10.80 9.34 33.75
C GLY A 47 -12.33 9.17 33.87
N THR A 48 -13.10 9.55 32.85
CA THR A 48 -14.58 9.48 32.84
C THR A 48 -15.13 8.27 32.07
N ALA A 49 -14.26 7.44 31.51
CA ALA A 49 -14.63 6.19 30.85
C ALA A 49 -14.75 5.01 31.85
N SER A 50 -14.61 3.78 31.35
CA SER A 50 -14.75 2.54 32.12
C SER A 50 -14.01 2.57 33.47
N ARG A 51 -14.66 2.06 34.53
CA ARG A 51 -14.06 1.84 35.87
C ARG A 51 -12.67 1.19 35.78
N TYR A 52 -12.47 0.31 34.79
CA TYR A 52 -11.22 -0.42 34.57
C TYR A 52 -10.04 0.45 34.12
N THR A 53 -10.30 1.52 33.36
CA THR A 53 -9.26 2.40 32.79
C THR A 53 -9.02 3.68 33.59
N ARG A 54 -9.92 4.00 34.54
CA ARG A 54 -9.90 5.24 35.33
C ARG A 54 -8.65 5.41 36.20
N SER A 55 -8.03 4.32 36.63
CA SER A 55 -6.81 4.30 37.45
C SER A 55 -5.56 3.82 36.71
N ARG A 56 -5.62 3.63 35.38
CA ARG A 56 -4.54 2.99 34.59
C ARG A 56 -4.10 3.82 33.37
N GLY A 57 -4.42 5.11 33.40
CA GLY A 57 -3.96 6.09 32.41
C GLY A 57 -2.47 6.42 32.58
N PRO A 58 -1.81 6.96 31.54
CA PRO A 58 -2.35 7.29 30.22
C PRO A 58 -2.63 6.03 29.36
N VAL A 59 -3.70 6.07 28.55
CA VAL A 59 -4.00 5.01 27.59
C VAL A 59 -3.58 5.43 26.18
N THR A 60 -2.92 4.53 25.46
CA THR A 60 -2.50 4.76 24.07
C THR A 60 -3.32 3.86 23.15
N LEU A 61 -3.95 4.43 22.13
CA LEU A 61 -4.63 3.64 21.09
C LEU A 61 -3.59 2.85 20.30
N VAL A 62 -3.71 1.52 20.31
CA VAL A 62 -2.78 0.62 19.59
C VAL A 62 -3.41 -0.07 18.39
N TYR A 63 -4.75 -0.08 18.31
CA TYR A 63 -5.49 -0.74 17.24
C TYR A 63 -6.89 -0.13 17.05
N GLN A 64 -7.34 -0.01 15.80
CA GLN A 64 -8.74 0.29 15.46
C GLN A 64 -9.16 -0.46 14.19
N GLU A 65 -10.38 -1.00 14.16
CA GLU A 65 -10.94 -1.74 13.02
C GLU A 65 -12.41 -1.37 12.84
N GLN A 66 -12.76 -0.92 11.64
CA GLN A 66 -14.14 -0.61 11.26
C GLN A 66 -14.91 -1.90 10.98
N GLN A 67 -16.18 -1.92 11.37
CA GLN A 67 -17.12 -3.01 11.23
C GLN A 67 -18.45 -2.46 10.73
N PRO A 68 -19.15 -3.20 9.85
CA PRO A 68 -20.35 -2.72 9.19
C PRO A 68 -21.52 -2.49 10.15
N ASP A 69 -21.58 -3.24 11.26
CA ASP A 69 -22.67 -3.20 12.22
C ASP A 69 -22.21 -3.57 13.65
N GLN A 70 -23.08 -3.35 14.63
CA GLN A 70 -22.81 -3.61 16.05
C GLN A 70 -22.56 -5.09 16.35
N SER A 71 -23.31 -5.99 15.71
CA SER A 71 -23.21 -7.44 15.90
C SER A 71 -21.87 -7.97 15.40
N SER A 72 -21.43 -7.48 14.24
CA SER A 72 -20.10 -7.73 13.67
C SER A 72 -19.00 -7.20 14.59
N ALA A 73 -19.18 -6.00 15.16
CA ALA A 73 -18.25 -5.43 16.13
C ALA A 73 -18.16 -6.26 17.43
N LEU A 74 -19.28 -6.72 17.97
CA LEU A 74 -19.33 -7.57 19.17
C LEU A 74 -18.68 -8.95 18.92
N LYS A 75 -18.99 -9.60 17.80
CA LYS A 75 -18.34 -10.86 17.40
C LYS A 75 -16.83 -10.68 17.29
N ARG A 76 -16.39 -9.56 16.71
CA ARG A 76 -14.98 -9.21 16.57
C ARG A 76 -14.32 -8.94 17.92
N GLU A 77 -14.99 -8.26 18.83
CA GLU A 77 -14.51 -8.02 20.19
C GLU A 77 -14.29 -9.34 20.94
N VAL A 78 -15.24 -10.26 20.88
CA VAL A 78 -15.13 -11.60 21.50
C VAL A 78 -13.96 -12.37 20.89
N ALA A 79 -13.85 -12.37 19.56
CA ALA A 79 -12.74 -13.02 18.87
C ALA A 79 -11.38 -12.43 19.32
N ILE A 80 -11.27 -11.10 19.40
CA ILE A 80 -10.05 -10.44 19.88
C ILE A 80 -9.79 -10.79 21.35
N LYS A 81 -10.82 -10.81 22.21
CA LYS A 81 -10.68 -11.19 23.63
C LYS A 81 -10.14 -12.62 23.80
N ALA A 82 -10.59 -13.55 22.97
CA ALA A 82 -10.17 -14.95 22.95
C ALA A 82 -8.73 -15.18 22.48
N LEU A 83 -8.12 -14.22 21.77
CA LEU A 83 -6.72 -14.33 21.35
C LEU A 83 -5.75 -14.31 22.54
N THR A 84 -4.68 -15.10 22.44
CA THR A 84 -3.57 -15.05 23.39
C THR A 84 -2.88 -13.67 23.36
N ARG A 85 -2.15 -13.30 24.41
CA ARG A 85 -1.36 -12.05 24.43
C ARG A 85 -0.41 -11.99 23.22
N ARG A 86 0.19 -13.12 22.85
CA ARG A 86 1.09 -13.23 21.69
C ARG A 86 0.35 -12.95 20.38
N ASP A 87 -0.82 -13.54 20.18
CA ASP A 87 -1.59 -13.38 18.94
C ASP A 87 -2.19 -11.97 18.83
N LYS A 88 -2.60 -11.37 19.96
CA LYS A 88 -3.00 -9.94 20.03
C LYS A 88 -1.85 -9.04 19.62
N MET A 89 -0.65 -9.26 20.16
CA MET A 89 0.54 -8.49 19.80
C MET A 89 0.93 -8.69 18.34
N ALA A 90 0.86 -9.92 17.81
CA ALA A 90 1.11 -10.21 16.40
C ALA A 90 0.09 -9.52 15.49
N MET A 91 -1.19 -9.51 15.86
CA MET A 91 -2.27 -8.83 15.16
C MET A 91 -2.07 -7.30 15.14
N ILE A 92 -1.70 -6.72 16.28
CA ILE A 92 -1.34 -5.29 16.39
C ILE A 92 -0.12 -4.99 15.52
N GLN A 93 0.92 -5.82 15.56
CA GLN A 93 2.14 -5.63 14.77
C GLN A 93 1.89 -5.79 13.26
N ARG A 94 1.00 -6.69 12.86
CA ARG A 94 0.65 -6.91 11.44
C ARG A 94 -0.07 -5.72 10.82
N ARG A 95 -0.81 -4.95 11.63
CA ARG A 95 -1.48 -3.71 11.21
C ARG A 95 -0.66 -2.43 11.46
N LYS A 96 0.28 -2.46 12.42
CA LYS A 96 1.34 -1.44 12.57
C LYS A 96 2.43 -1.54 11.52
N ARG A 97 2.53 -2.66 10.80
CA ARG A 97 3.27 -2.68 9.55
C ARG A 97 2.55 -1.72 8.61
N PRO A 98 3.14 -0.56 8.25
CA PRO A 98 2.71 0.06 7.01
C PRO A 98 2.70 -1.04 5.95
N ALA A 99 1.67 -1.06 5.10
CA ALA A 99 1.66 -1.88 3.89
C ALA A 99 3.09 -1.86 3.36
N LYS A 100 3.75 -3.03 3.32
CA LYS A 100 5.19 -3.23 3.04
C LYS A 100 5.70 -1.99 2.33
N GLY A 101 6.35 -1.07 3.07
CA GLY A 101 6.93 0.11 2.44
C GLY A 101 7.71 -0.41 1.25
N VAL A 102 7.34 0.05 0.04
CA VAL A 102 8.03 -0.33 -1.19
C VAL A 102 9.50 -0.14 -0.84
N ARG A 103 10.30 -1.21 -0.84
CA ARG A 103 11.75 -1.03 -0.85
C ARG A 103 12.00 -0.37 -2.19
N VAL A 104 12.05 0.95 -2.20
CA VAL A 104 12.46 1.70 -3.37
C VAL A 104 13.87 1.19 -3.64
N ALA A 105 14.09 0.61 -4.81
CA ALA A 105 15.41 0.16 -5.21
C ALA A 105 16.36 1.35 -5.02
N ALA A 106 17.41 1.18 -4.21
CA ALA A 106 18.36 2.26 -3.95
C ALA A 106 19.39 2.36 -5.09
N ARG A 107 19.65 1.23 -5.77
CA ARG A 107 20.51 1.09 -6.94
C ARG A 107 19.77 0.38 -8.06
N LEU A 108 20.23 0.55 -9.29
CA LEU A 108 19.64 -0.12 -10.46
C LEU A 108 19.65 -1.65 -10.30
N GLU A 109 20.72 -2.20 -9.73
CA GLU A 109 20.89 -3.64 -9.48
C GLU A 109 19.96 -4.19 -8.38
N ASP A 110 19.30 -3.31 -7.62
CA ASP A 110 18.28 -3.73 -6.65
C ASP A 110 16.90 -3.95 -7.32
N ILE A 111 16.74 -3.55 -8.59
CA ILE A 111 15.52 -3.73 -9.38
C ILE A 111 15.45 -5.20 -9.85
N PRO A 112 14.29 -5.88 -9.72
CA PRO A 112 14.11 -7.22 -10.26
C PRO A 112 14.45 -7.29 -11.76
N ASN A 113 15.19 -8.35 -12.14
CA ASN A 113 15.65 -8.62 -13.51
C ASN A 113 16.78 -7.69 -14.01
N VAL A 114 17.20 -6.70 -13.23
CA VAL A 114 18.31 -5.81 -13.60
C VAL A 114 19.60 -6.31 -12.96
N GLY A 115 20.44 -6.96 -13.76
CA GLY A 115 21.82 -7.30 -13.39
C GLY A 115 22.82 -6.20 -13.77
N PRO A 116 24.13 -6.40 -13.49
CA PRO A 116 25.18 -5.42 -13.79
C PRO A 116 25.24 -4.97 -15.26
N ALA A 117 24.98 -5.89 -16.20
CA ALA A 117 24.95 -5.57 -17.63
C ALA A 117 23.81 -4.59 -17.96
N ILE A 118 22.58 -4.93 -17.58
CA ILE A 118 21.41 -4.08 -17.80
C ILE A 118 21.55 -2.73 -17.06
N ALA A 119 22.13 -2.72 -15.86
CA ALA A 119 22.41 -1.47 -15.16
C ALA A 119 23.45 -0.61 -15.90
N THR A 120 24.40 -1.21 -16.61
CA THR A 120 25.34 -0.48 -17.48
C THR A 120 24.62 0.12 -18.67
N ASP A 121 23.73 -0.64 -19.32
CA ASP A 121 22.92 -0.16 -20.44
C ASP A 121 22.02 1.03 -20.01
N LEU A 122 21.37 0.92 -18.85
CA LEU A 122 20.57 2.02 -18.28
C LEU A 122 21.42 3.28 -18.02
N ARG A 123 22.65 3.12 -17.53
CA ARG A 123 23.57 4.24 -17.34
C ARG A 123 24.00 4.86 -18.67
N GLN A 124 24.19 4.07 -19.74
CA GLN A 124 24.45 4.59 -21.08
C GLN A 124 23.29 5.41 -21.64
N LEU A 125 22.05 5.08 -21.24
CA LEU A 125 20.85 5.86 -21.53
C LEU A 125 20.70 7.11 -20.64
N GLY A 126 21.69 7.41 -19.79
CA GLY A 126 21.67 8.55 -18.87
C GLY A 126 20.78 8.34 -17.64
N ILE A 127 20.39 7.09 -17.33
CA ILE A 127 19.59 6.75 -16.16
C ILE A 127 20.54 6.28 -15.06
N ALA A 128 20.85 7.17 -14.11
CA ALA A 128 21.83 6.88 -13.06
C ALA A 128 21.20 6.18 -11.86
N THR A 129 19.94 6.50 -11.55
CA THR A 129 19.23 5.99 -10.39
C THR A 129 17.88 5.36 -10.74
N PRO A 130 17.36 4.41 -9.93
CA PRO A 130 16.05 3.80 -10.16
C PRO A 130 14.89 4.81 -10.22
N ALA A 131 15.00 5.93 -9.51
CA ALA A 131 13.95 6.95 -9.44
C ALA A 131 13.71 7.68 -10.78
N GLU A 132 14.62 7.54 -11.75
CA GLU A 132 14.54 8.17 -13.07
C GLU A 132 13.83 7.29 -14.12
N LEU A 133 13.47 6.06 -13.77
CA LEU A 133 12.77 5.11 -14.66
C LEU A 133 11.26 5.39 -14.84
N PRO A 134 10.48 5.77 -13.80
CA PRO A 134 9.05 6.00 -13.96
C PRO A 134 8.74 7.03 -15.05
N GLY A 135 7.79 6.72 -15.94
CA GLY A 135 7.39 7.60 -17.04
C GLY A 135 8.29 7.57 -18.28
N ARG A 136 9.41 6.83 -18.26
CA ARG A 136 10.19 6.55 -19.47
C ARG A 136 9.47 5.51 -20.34
N ASP A 137 9.60 5.64 -21.66
CA ASP A 137 9.10 4.63 -22.61
C ASP A 137 10.17 3.55 -22.84
N PRO A 138 9.96 2.28 -22.43
CA PRO A 138 10.92 1.20 -22.63
C PRO A 138 11.27 0.92 -24.10
N TYR A 139 10.35 1.18 -25.03
CA TYR A 139 10.59 0.96 -26.46
C TYR A 139 11.53 2.04 -27.00
N VAL A 140 11.33 3.30 -26.60
CA VAL A 140 12.26 4.39 -26.94
C VAL A 140 13.62 4.15 -26.30
N MET A 141 13.67 3.74 -25.03
CA MET A 141 14.91 3.37 -24.35
C MET A 141 15.68 2.28 -25.12
N TYR A 142 14.99 1.26 -25.62
CA TYR A 142 15.62 0.20 -26.40
C TYR A 142 16.13 0.68 -27.76
N ASP A 143 15.34 1.51 -28.47
CA ASP A 143 15.72 2.10 -29.75
C ASP A 143 16.95 3.01 -29.57
N ASP A 144 17.00 3.79 -28.48
CA ASP A 144 18.12 4.65 -28.10
C ASP A 144 19.37 3.84 -27.74
N LEU A 145 19.21 2.74 -26.99
CA LEU A 145 20.31 1.86 -26.65
C LEU A 145 20.95 1.29 -27.92
N CYS A 146 20.12 0.75 -28.84
CA CYS A 146 20.62 0.21 -30.11
C CYS A 146 21.36 1.28 -30.93
N ARG A 147 20.92 2.54 -30.87
CA ARG A 147 21.58 3.66 -31.55
C ARG A 147 22.92 4.01 -30.91
N ILE A 148 22.98 4.07 -29.58
CA ILE A 148 24.20 4.40 -28.82
C ILE A 148 25.26 3.33 -28.98
N THR A 149 24.87 2.05 -28.91
CA THR A 149 25.82 0.92 -29.04
C THR A 149 26.12 0.57 -30.50
N GLY A 150 25.39 1.13 -31.46
CA GLY A 150 25.54 0.85 -32.88
C GLY A 150 25.17 -0.58 -33.28
N CYS A 151 24.48 -1.33 -32.41
CA CYS A 151 24.12 -2.72 -32.65
C CYS A 151 22.67 -2.99 -32.22
N ARG A 152 22.03 -3.97 -32.88
CA ARG A 152 20.69 -4.40 -32.49
C ARG A 152 20.81 -5.40 -31.35
N HIS A 153 20.30 -5.01 -30.18
CA HIS A 153 20.27 -5.88 -29.01
C HIS A 153 19.25 -7.02 -29.15
N ASP A 154 19.32 -7.98 -28.23
CA ASP A 154 18.32 -9.03 -28.13
C ASP A 154 16.97 -8.48 -27.65
N PRO A 155 15.83 -8.98 -28.16
CA PRO A 155 14.51 -8.51 -27.74
C PRO A 155 14.20 -8.70 -26.25
N CYS A 156 14.91 -9.59 -25.55
CA CYS A 156 14.76 -9.78 -24.10
C CYS A 156 15.25 -8.57 -23.28
N VAL A 157 16.12 -7.73 -23.85
CA VAL A 157 16.55 -6.47 -23.22
C VAL A 157 15.36 -5.51 -23.10
N LEU A 158 14.56 -5.38 -24.16
CA LEU A 158 13.32 -4.58 -24.13
C LEU A 158 12.32 -5.12 -23.09
N ASP A 159 12.15 -6.44 -23.01
CA ASP A 159 11.29 -7.06 -22.00
C ASP A 159 11.79 -6.79 -20.56
N THR A 160 13.11 -6.69 -20.39
CA THR A 160 13.74 -6.32 -19.12
C THR A 160 13.50 -4.85 -18.76
N PHE A 161 13.63 -3.94 -19.73
CA PHE A 161 13.30 -2.52 -19.54
C PHE A 161 11.81 -2.32 -19.20
N LEU A 162 10.90 -3.02 -19.88
CA LEU A 162 9.48 -3.05 -19.54
C LEU A 162 9.27 -3.48 -18.08
N ALA A 163 9.89 -4.58 -17.67
CA ALA A 163 9.76 -5.06 -16.30
C ALA A 163 10.31 -4.07 -15.26
N ALA A 164 11.45 -3.44 -15.54
CA ALA A 164 12.10 -2.48 -14.67
C ALA A 164 11.27 -1.20 -14.48
N VAL A 165 10.80 -0.59 -15.57
CA VAL A 165 9.96 0.61 -15.52
C VAL A 165 8.66 0.32 -14.77
N ARG A 166 7.94 -0.76 -15.11
CA ARG A 166 6.69 -1.13 -14.42
C ARG A 166 6.90 -1.37 -12.94
N TYR A 167 7.99 -2.02 -12.55
CA TYR A 167 8.32 -2.24 -11.14
C TYR A 167 8.54 -0.91 -10.41
N MET A 168 9.28 0.02 -11.02
CA MET A 168 9.51 1.35 -10.43
C MET A 168 8.24 2.22 -10.40
N GLU A 169 7.28 1.98 -11.30
CA GLU A 169 5.93 2.57 -11.26
C GLU A 169 5.02 1.95 -10.19
N GLY A 170 5.47 0.93 -9.47
CA GLY A 170 4.73 0.29 -8.39
C GLY A 170 4.00 -1.01 -8.76
N ALA A 171 4.22 -1.55 -9.96
CA ALA A 171 3.72 -2.88 -10.32
C ALA A 171 4.38 -3.98 -9.47
N PRO A 172 3.70 -5.12 -9.22
CA PRO A 172 4.30 -6.23 -8.50
C PRO A 172 5.53 -6.77 -9.24
N LYS A 173 6.51 -7.30 -8.48
CA LYS A 173 7.67 -7.99 -9.05
C LYS A 173 7.18 -9.08 -10.00
N LYS A 174 7.57 -8.96 -11.26
CA LYS A 174 7.34 -9.96 -12.30
C LYS A 174 8.65 -10.34 -12.96
N PRO A 175 8.75 -11.58 -13.45
CA PRO A 175 9.84 -11.96 -14.34
C PRO A 175 9.81 -11.18 -15.67
N TRP A 176 10.96 -10.89 -16.29
CA TRP A 176 11.02 -10.10 -17.53
C TRP A 176 10.20 -10.71 -18.68
N TRP A 177 10.20 -12.04 -18.82
CA TRP A 177 9.51 -12.75 -19.90
C TRP A 177 7.98 -12.66 -19.81
N ALA A 178 7.43 -12.21 -18.67
CA ALA A 178 6.01 -11.91 -18.55
C ALA A 178 5.55 -10.78 -19.50
N TYR A 179 6.47 -9.93 -19.98
CA TYR A 179 6.17 -8.82 -20.88
C TYR A 179 6.36 -9.17 -22.38
N THR A 180 6.81 -10.39 -22.69
CA THR A 180 7.03 -10.85 -24.07
C THR A 180 5.79 -10.71 -24.96
N ALA A 181 4.62 -11.07 -24.43
CA ALA A 181 3.36 -10.99 -25.16
C ALA A 181 2.94 -9.52 -25.44
N GLU A 182 3.18 -8.63 -24.47
CA GLU A 182 2.95 -7.19 -24.62
C GLU A 182 3.85 -6.63 -25.72
N ARG A 183 5.16 -6.90 -25.67
CA ARG A 183 6.11 -6.47 -26.69
C ARG A 183 5.72 -6.93 -28.09
N LYS A 184 5.41 -8.22 -28.27
CA LYS A 184 5.00 -8.76 -29.58
C LYS A 184 3.78 -8.02 -30.15
N ARG A 185 2.77 -7.79 -29.30
CA ARG A 185 1.54 -7.07 -29.68
C ARG A 185 1.82 -5.62 -30.07
N VAL A 186 2.63 -4.90 -29.27
CA VAL A 186 2.94 -3.48 -29.53
C VAL A 186 3.81 -3.33 -30.78
N LEU A 187 4.83 -4.15 -30.96
CA LEU A 187 5.68 -4.10 -32.16
C LEU A 187 4.90 -4.48 -33.43
N ALA A 188 3.98 -5.45 -33.35
CA ALA A 188 3.10 -5.77 -34.47
C ALA A 188 2.24 -4.55 -34.87
N ALA A 189 1.63 -3.87 -33.89
CA ALA A 189 0.84 -2.66 -34.16
C ALA A 189 1.66 -1.51 -34.75
N ARG A 190 2.89 -1.29 -34.25
CA ARG A 190 3.82 -0.26 -34.78
C ARG A 190 4.22 -0.55 -36.23
N ASN A 191 4.41 -1.82 -36.59
CA ASN A 191 4.77 -2.22 -37.95
C ASN A 191 3.59 -2.13 -38.94
N SER A 192 2.34 -2.21 -38.46
CA SER A 192 1.14 -2.04 -39.31
C SER A 192 0.77 -0.58 -39.59
N THR A 193 1.44 0.39 -38.94
CA THR A 193 1.19 1.83 -39.09
C THR A 193 2.29 2.54 -39.91
N LYS A 194 3.25 1.78 -40.44
CA LYS A 194 4.24 2.23 -41.42
C LYS A 194 3.86 1.74 -42.81
#